data_AF-E4T689-F1
#
_entry.id   AF-E4T689-F1
#
_cell.length_a   1.000
_cell.length_b   1.000
_cell.length_c   1.000
_cell.angle_alpha   90.00
_cell.angle_beta   90.00
_cell.angle_gamma   90.00
#
_symmetry.space_group_name_H-M   'P 1'
#
loop_
_entity.id
_entity.type
_entity.pdbx_description
1 polymer ?
#
loop_
_entity_poly.entity_id
_entity_poly.type
_entity_poly.pdbx_seq_one_letter_code
_entity_poly.pdbx_strand_id
1 'polypeptide(L)'
;MDGYESNRRDFLKKLGLIAGATVLSTTGMAQVEELITDKKEKYKLTPEQTKFMKMYEKWLDEFHGMAKFQKKDPDHLDNNKKLVALSEEAKTWQKELIEHMKDENFARYFMIATERVTTVI
;
A
#
# COMPACT_ATOMS: atom_id res chain seq x y z
N MET A 1 10.52 3.57 19.09
CA MET A 1 9.40 2.65 18.74
C MET A 1 9.41 2.63 17.23
N ASP A 2 10.18 1.73 16.61
CA ASP A 2 10.62 1.91 15.21
C ASP A 2 10.09 0.78 14.30
N GLY A 3 9.21 -0.06 14.82
CA GLY A 3 8.63 -1.20 14.09
C GLY A 3 7.59 -0.78 13.04
N TYR A 4 6.87 0.32 13.26
CA TYR A 4 5.75 0.75 12.42
C TYR A 4 6.21 1.24 11.04
N GLU A 5 7.20 2.15 11.01
CA GLU A 5 7.78 2.64 9.75
C GLU A 5 8.47 1.51 8.98
N SER A 6 9.09 0.57 9.70
CA SER A 6 9.76 -0.59 9.10
C SER A 6 8.75 -1.48 8.35
N ASN A 7 7.60 -1.81 8.96
CA ASN A 7 6.57 -2.66 8.34
C ASN A 7 5.99 -2.07 7.05
N ARG A 8 5.67 -0.77 7.06
CA ARG A 8 5.12 -0.09 5.86
C ARG A 8 6.18 0.09 4.78
N ARG A 9 7.38 0.53 5.14
CA ARG A 9 8.46 0.72 4.18
C ARG A 9 8.81 -0.61 3.50
N ASP A 10 8.85 -1.70 4.26
CA ASP A 10 9.10 -3.03 3.72
C ASP A 10 7.93 -3.55 2.87
N PHE A 11 6.69 -3.20 3.21
CA PHE A 11 5.53 -3.45 2.35
C PHE A 11 5.63 -2.70 1.01
N LEU A 12 5.94 -1.40 1.03
CA LEU A 12 6.13 -0.61 -0.19
C LEU A 12 7.36 -1.08 -1.00
N LYS A 13 8.42 -1.60 -0.35
CA LYS A 13 9.53 -2.28 -1.03
C LYS A 13 9.06 -3.53 -1.75
N LYS A 14 8.24 -4.35 -1.10
CA LYS A 14 7.67 -5.57 -1.72
C LYS A 14 6.79 -5.25 -2.92
N LEU A 15 6.09 -4.12 -2.89
CA LEU A 15 5.37 -3.56 -4.03
C LEU A 15 6.27 -2.94 -5.12
N GLY A 16 7.60 -2.93 -4.90
CA GLY A 16 8.59 -2.33 -5.81
C GLY A 16 8.49 -0.80 -5.90
N LEU A 17 7.76 -0.15 -5.00
CA LEU A 17 7.51 1.30 -5.04
C LEU A 17 8.70 2.13 -4.57
N ILE A 18 9.65 1.51 -3.86
CA ILE A 18 10.86 2.21 -3.39
C ILE A 18 11.86 2.48 -4.51
N ALA A 19 11.76 1.82 -5.67
CA ALA A 19 12.54 2.23 -6.84
C ALA A 19 12.15 3.64 -7.35
N GLY A 20 10.98 4.16 -6.94
CA GLY A 20 10.52 5.53 -7.16
C GLY A 20 10.69 6.44 -5.92
N ALA A 21 11.73 6.24 -5.11
CA ALA A 21 11.96 6.96 -3.85
C ALA A 21 11.91 8.50 -3.95
N THR A 22 12.16 9.08 -5.12
CA THR A 22 12.02 10.51 -5.39
C THR A 22 10.58 11.03 -5.37
N VAL A 23 9.58 10.19 -5.67
CA VAL A 23 8.16 10.57 -5.59
C VAL A 23 7.67 10.54 -4.14
N LEU A 24 8.13 9.57 -3.35
CA LEU A 24 7.74 9.42 -1.94
C LEU A 24 8.39 10.46 -1.02
N SER A 25 9.57 11.00 -1.38
CA SER A 25 10.22 12.07 -0.64
C SER A 25 9.57 13.43 -0.85
N THR A 26 8.94 13.69 -2.01
CA THR A 26 8.22 14.94 -2.28
C THR A 26 6.79 14.95 -1.74
N THR A 27 6.13 13.78 -1.65
CA THR A 27 4.72 13.66 -1.19
C THR A 27 4.55 13.37 0.30
N GLY A 28 5.62 13.46 1.11
CA GLY A 28 5.46 13.62 2.56
C GLY A 28 5.39 12.31 3.37
N MET A 29 6.35 11.39 3.18
CA MET A 29 6.58 10.36 4.21
C MET A 29 6.84 10.96 5.61
N ALA A 30 7.36 12.20 5.68
CA ALA A 30 7.57 12.93 6.93
C ALA A 30 6.27 13.49 7.59
N GLN A 31 5.13 13.51 6.89
CA GLN A 31 3.85 14.05 7.40
C GLN A 31 2.82 12.95 7.70
N VAL A 32 3.27 11.70 7.73
CA VAL A 32 2.40 10.53 7.90
C VAL A 32 1.64 10.53 9.22
N GLU A 33 2.24 11.01 10.31
CA GLU A 33 1.55 11.10 11.61
C GLU A 33 0.30 11.99 11.53
N GLU A 34 0.34 13.04 10.71
CA GLU A 34 -0.81 13.92 10.49
C GLU A 34 -1.87 13.24 9.61
N LEU A 35 -1.44 12.44 8.62
CA LEU A 35 -2.33 11.68 7.73
C LEU A 35 -3.19 10.63 8.47
N ILE A 36 -2.73 10.09 9.60
CA ILE A 36 -3.50 9.11 10.40
C ILE A 36 -4.79 9.72 10.98
N THR A 37 -4.79 11.03 11.27
CA THR A 37 -6.01 11.72 11.73
C THR A 37 -6.96 12.08 10.59
N ASP A 38 -6.51 11.98 9.35
CA ASP A 38 -7.27 12.36 8.18
C ASP A 38 -8.12 11.23 7.60
N LYS A 39 -9.33 11.62 7.19
CA LYS A 39 -10.26 10.76 6.45
C LYS A 39 -9.85 10.79 4.98
N LYS A 40 -9.56 9.62 4.39
CA LYS A 40 -9.21 9.50 2.96
C LYS A 40 -10.24 10.18 2.05
N GLU A 41 -11.51 10.19 2.48
CA GLU A 41 -12.66 10.81 1.80
C GLU A 41 -12.53 12.34 1.63
N LYS A 42 -11.61 13.00 2.34
CA LYS A 42 -11.30 14.42 2.14
C LYS A 42 -10.57 14.68 0.81
N TYR A 43 -9.86 13.69 0.29
CA TYR A 43 -9.04 13.81 -0.91
C TYR A 43 -9.85 13.41 -2.14
N LYS A 44 -10.10 14.40 -3.01
CA LYS A 44 -10.89 14.18 -4.23
C LYS A 44 -10.04 13.47 -5.27
N LEU A 45 -10.55 12.33 -5.75
CA LEU A 45 -9.94 11.52 -6.80
C LEU A 45 -10.68 11.70 -8.12
N THR A 46 -9.98 11.53 -9.23
CA THR A 46 -10.62 11.35 -10.54
C THR A 46 -11.38 10.02 -10.59
N PRO A 47 -12.30 9.81 -11.55
CA PRO A 47 -12.98 8.52 -11.72
C PRO A 47 -12.01 7.36 -11.95
N GLU A 48 -10.92 7.59 -12.68
CA GLU A 48 -9.86 6.61 -12.96
C GLU A 48 -9.11 6.24 -11.67
N GLN A 49 -8.63 7.24 -10.94
CA GLN A 49 -7.99 7.06 -9.63
C GLN A 49 -8.90 6.36 -8.62
N THR A 50 -10.19 6.67 -8.63
CA THR A 50 -11.19 6.00 -7.76
C THR A 50 -11.33 4.53 -8.12
N LYS A 51 -11.38 4.21 -9.42
CA LYS A 51 -11.45 2.82 -9.90
C LYS A 51 -10.19 2.06 -9.53
N PHE A 52 -9.02 2.68 -9.70
CA PHE A 52 -7.74 2.12 -9.26
C PHE A 52 -7.75 1.84 -7.75
N MET A 53 -8.14 2.82 -6.92
CA MET A 53 -8.15 2.64 -5.46
C MET A 53 -9.10 1.54 -5.00
N LYS A 54 -10.24 1.31 -5.67
CA LYS A 54 -11.12 0.18 -5.35
C LYS A 54 -10.47 -1.17 -5.61
N MET A 55 -9.72 -1.30 -6.72
CA MET A 55 -8.95 -2.51 -7.01
C MET A 55 -7.83 -2.67 -5.98
N TYR A 56 -7.06 -1.60 -5.72
CA TYR A 56 -5.95 -1.61 -4.78
C TYR A 56 -6.38 -1.95 -3.35
N GLU A 57 -7.45 -1.35 -2.82
CA GLU A 57 -7.94 -1.62 -1.47
C GLU A 57 -8.38 -3.08 -1.30
N LYS A 58 -9.02 -3.66 -2.31
CA LYS A 58 -9.37 -5.08 -2.31
C LYS A 58 -8.12 -5.96 -2.27
N TRP A 59 -7.14 -5.67 -3.14
CA TRP A 59 -5.86 -6.38 -3.17
C TRP A 59 -5.12 -6.26 -1.82
N LEU A 60 -5.15 -5.07 -1.20
CA LEU A 60 -4.51 -4.78 0.07
C LEU A 60 -5.14 -5.58 1.22
N ASP A 61 -6.46 -5.71 1.27
CA ASP A 61 -7.18 -6.53 2.24
C ASP A 61 -6.82 -8.02 2.11
N GLU A 62 -6.75 -8.53 0.88
CA GLU A 62 -6.36 -9.91 0.59
C GLU A 62 -4.90 -10.16 1.03
N PHE A 63 -3.98 -9.26 0.66
CA PHE A 63 -2.57 -9.35 1.06
C PHE A 63 -2.44 -9.34 2.58
N HIS A 64 -3.14 -8.44 3.28
CA HIS A 64 -3.14 -8.37 4.74
C HIS A 64 -3.58 -9.68 5.38
N GLY A 65 -4.68 -10.27 4.90
CA GLY A 65 -5.19 -11.54 5.39
C GLY A 65 -4.14 -12.66 5.27
N MET A 66 -3.50 -12.77 4.11
CA MET A 66 -2.49 -13.79 3.85
C MET A 66 -1.19 -13.55 4.63
N ALA A 67 -0.76 -12.28 4.78
CA ALA A 67 0.42 -11.92 5.56
C ALA A 67 0.21 -12.21 7.06
N LYS A 68 -0.98 -11.92 7.59
CA LYS A 68 -1.36 -12.25 8.97
C LYS A 68 -1.44 -13.76 9.19
N PHE A 69 -1.93 -14.50 8.20
CA PHE A 69 -1.94 -15.96 8.25
C PHE A 69 -0.51 -16.54 8.22
N GLN A 70 0.37 -15.99 7.37
CA GLN A 70 1.77 -16.41 7.28
C GLN A 70 2.51 -16.26 8.61
N LYS A 71 2.20 -15.22 9.41
CA LYS A 71 2.78 -15.08 10.77
C LYS A 71 2.37 -16.20 11.73
N LYS A 72 1.21 -16.84 11.50
CA LYS A 72 0.70 -17.95 12.32
C LYS A 72 1.20 -19.30 11.82
N ASP A 73 1.30 -19.46 10.51
CA ASP A 73 1.76 -20.69 9.85
C ASP A 73 2.66 -20.34 8.65
N PRO A 74 3.98 -20.19 8.88
CA PRO A 74 4.93 -19.76 7.85
C PRO A 74 5.13 -20.78 6.73
N ASP A 75 4.93 -22.07 7.01
CA ASP A 75 5.19 -23.17 6.07
C ASP A 75 3.96 -23.56 5.26
N HIS A 76 2.83 -22.87 5.45
CA HIS A 76 1.60 -23.13 4.71
C HIS A 76 1.75 -22.81 3.22
N LEU A 77 1.99 -23.86 2.43
CA LEU A 77 2.31 -23.76 1.00
C LEU A 77 1.28 -22.94 0.20
N ASP A 78 -0.02 -23.15 0.40
CA ASP A 78 -1.03 -22.44 -0.38
C ASP A 78 -1.12 -20.95 -0.04
N ASN A 79 -0.86 -20.57 1.21
CA ASN A 79 -0.83 -19.17 1.62
C ASN A 79 0.39 -18.47 1.01
N ASN A 80 1.54 -19.13 1.05
CA ASN A 80 2.77 -18.63 0.42
C ASN A 80 2.61 -18.47 -1.09
N LYS A 81 1.98 -19.44 -1.78
CA LYS A 81 1.65 -19.33 -3.20
C LYS A 81 0.74 -18.13 -3.48
N LYS A 82 -0.28 -17.89 -2.65
CA LYS A 82 -1.17 -16.71 -2.78
C LYS A 82 -0.42 -15.41 -2.58
N LEU A 83 0.48 -15.31 -1.60
CA LEU A 83 1.32 -14.13 -1.39
C LEU A 83 2.22 -13.85 -2.59
N VAL A 84 2.79 -14.88 -3.20
CA VAL A 84 3.58 -14.75 -4.44
C VAL A 84 2.69 -14.27 -5.59
N ALA A 85 1.52 -14.87 -5.79
CA ALA A 85 0.57 -14.46 -6.83
C ALA A 85 0.13 -12.99 -6.68
N LEU A 86 -0.22 -12.56 -5.46
CA LEU A 86 -0.56 -11.16 -5.17
C LEU A 86 0.62 -10.22 -5.44
N SER A 87 1.85 -10.67 -5.18
CA SER A 87 3.06 -9.89 -5.47
C SER A 87 3.32 -9.76 -6.98
N GLU A 88 3.05 -10.80 -7.76
CA GLU A 88 3.13 -10.73 -9.23
C GLU A 88 2.00 -9.87 -9.82
N GLU A 89 0.78 -9.97 -9.30
CA GLU A 89 -0.34 -9.12 -9.69
C GLU A 89 0.01 -7.64 -9.50
N ALA A 90 0.65 -7.28 -8.38
CA ALA A 90 1.05 -5.91 -8.11
C ALA A 90 1.99 -5.32 -9.16
N LYS A 91 2.86 -6.14 -9.75
CA LYS A 91 3.77 -5.69 -10.82
C LYS A 91 3.02 -5.27 -12.08
N THR A 92 1.83 -5.84 -12.33
CA THR A 92 1.06 -5.57 -13.56
C THR A 92 0.49 -4.16 -13.61
N TRP A 93 0.11 -3.60 -12.45
CA TRP A 93 -0.47 -2.26 -12.31
C TRP A 93 0.48 -1.26 -11.64
N GLN A 94 1.73 -1.65 -11.35
CA GLN A 94 2.73 -0.80 -10.71
C GLN A 94 2.98 0.52 -11.47
N LYS A 95 3.01 0.48 -12.81
CA LYS A 95 3.22 1.68 -13.63
C LYS A 95 2.06 2.67 -13.51
N GLU A 96 0.82 2.17 -13.46
CA GLU A 96 -0.38 2.98 -13.28
C GLU A 96 -0.39 3.62 -11.88
N LEU A 97 0.01 2.86 -10.85
CA LEU A 97 0.20 3.41 -9.51
C LEU A 97 1.20 4.56 -9.50
N ILE A 98 2.38 4.39 -10.11
CA ILE A 98 3.41 5.44 -10.18
C ILE A 98 2.88 6.70 -10.89
N GLU A 99 2.09 6.53 -11.94
CA GLU A 99 1.48 7.66 -12.65
C GLU A 99 0.48 8.40 -11.76
N HIS A 100 -0.41 7.68 -11.07
CA HIS A 100 -1.36 8.28 -10.15
C HIS A 100 -0.70 8.96 -8.94
N MET A 101 0.43 8.43 -8.45
CA MET A 101 1.20 9.02 -7.34
C MET A 101 1.78 10.41 -7.63
N LYS A 102 1.76 10.87 -8.89
CA LYS A 102 2.09 12.26 -9.23
C LYS A 102 1.03 13.26 -8.77
N ASP A 103 -0.19 12.80 -8.54
CA ASP A 103 -1.26 13.58 -7.95
C ASP A 103 -1.18 13.52 -6.42
N GLU A 104 -1.11 14.67 -5.78
CA GLU A 104 -0.94 14.78 -4.33
C GLU A 104 -2.15 14.26 -3.55
N ASN A 105 -3.38 14.48 -4.03
CA ASN A 105 -4.59 13.97 -3.38
C ASN A 105 -4.63 12.44 -3.47
N PHE A 106 -4.26 11.87 -4.62
CA PHE A 106 -4.13 10.44 -4.78
C PHE A 106 -3.06 9.87 -3.87
N ALA A 107 -1.87 10.47 -3.83
CA ALA A 107 -0.78 10.00 -2.98
C ALA A 107 -1.18 9.99 -1.50
N ARG A 108 -1.83 11.05 -1.01
CA ARG A 108 -2.34 11.11 0.37
C ARG A 108 -3.43 10.07 0.63
N TYR A 109 -4.39 9.92 -0.28
CA TYR A 109 -5.44 8.91 -0.19
C TYR A 109 -4.83 7.50 -0.11
N PHE A 110 -3.91 7.18 -1.01
CA PHE A 110 -3.20 5.91 -1.09
C PHE A 110 -2.45 5.60 0.20
N MET A 111 -1.72 6.58 0.75
CA MET A 111 -0.97 6.43 2.00
C MET A 111 -1.91 6.14 3.18
N ILE A 112 -3.04 6.85 3.30
CA ILE A 112 -4.03 6.61 4.37
C ILE A 112 -4.65 5.21 4.23
N ALA A 113 -5.02 4.79 3.01
CA ALA A 113 -5.57 3.47 2.77
C ALA A 113 -4.58 2.36 3.13
N THR A 114 -3.32 2.51 2.72
CA THR A 114 -2.22 1.59 3.04
C THR A 114 -2.00 1.49 4.54
N GLU A 115 -1.89 2.64 5.22
CA GLU A 115 -1.61 2.72 6.65
C GLU A 115 -2.66 2.00 7.49
N ARG A 116 -3.95 2.19 7.18
CA ARG A 116 -5.06 1.55 7.89
C ARG A 116 -4.95 0.03 7.93
N VAL A 117 -4.35 -0.58 6.91
CA VAL A 117 -4.24 -2.03 6.79
C VAL A 117 -2.90 -2.53 7.30
N THR A 118 -1.79 -1.80 7.08
CA THR A 118 -0.46 -2.24 7.52
C THR A 118 -0.20 -2.03 9.00
N THR A 119 -0.92 -1.13 9.68
CA THR A 119 -0.82 -0.91 11.14
C THR A 119 -1.29 -2.12 11.96
N VAL A 120 -2.11 -2.99 11.38
CA VAL A 120 -2.70 -4.16 12.06
C VAL A 120 -1.93 -5.46 11.78
N ILE A 121 -0.83 -5.39 11.00
CA ILE A 121 0.00 -6.54 10.64
C ILE A 121 1.06 -6.81 11.70
#